data_AF-A0A961KAV1-F1
#
_entry.id   AF-A0A961KAV1-F1
#
_cell.length_a   1.000
_cell.length_b   1.000
_cell.length_c   1.000
_cell.angle_alpha   90.00
_cell.angle_beta   90.00
_cell.angle_gamma   90.00
#
_symmetry.space_group_name_H-M   'P 1'
#
loop_
_entity.id
_entity.type
_entity.pdbx_description
1 polymer ?
#
loop_
_entity_poly.entity_id
_entity_poly.type
_entity_poly.pdbx_seq_one_letter_code
_entity_poly.pdbx_strand_id
1 'polypeptide(L)' 'MIALPVELTRDQNIALVRQFVSEQVLARGQVADWVFHDDPGNPHIHLMTTLRPLTEDG' A
#
# COMPACT_ATOMS: atom_id res chain seq x y z
N MET A 1 5.98 8.51 -0.87
CA MET A 1 6.00 7.48 -1.93
C MET A 1 6.79 6.28 -1.44
N ILE A 2 6.43 5.07 -1.84
CA ILE A 2 7.17 3.83 -1.54
C ILE A 2 7.58 3.22 -2.88
N ALA A 3 8.89 3.06 -3.12
CA ALA A 3 9.41 2.43 -4.32
C ALA A 3 9.17 0.92 -4.29
N LEU A 4 8.97 0.33 -5.48
CA LEU A 4 8.71 -1.09 -5.66
C LEU A 4 9.83 -1.74 -6.49
N PRO A 5 10.05 -3.07 -6.35
CA PRO A 5 11.02 -3.78 -7.16
C PRO A 5 10.69 -3.68 -8.66
N VAL A 6 11.71 -3.40 -9.48
CA VAL A 6 11.60 -3.31 -10.94
C VAL A 6 11.58 -4.68 -11.61
N GLU A 7 12.05 -5.71 -10.89
CA GLU A 7 12.13 -7.09 -11.34
C GLU A 7 10.77 -7.80 -11.30
N LEU A 8 9.81 -7.25 -10.55
CA LEU A 8 8.47 -7.80 -10.41
C LEU A 8 7.55 -7.28 -11.52
N THR A 9 6.68 -8.16 -11.99
CA THR A 9 5.57 -7.75 -12.85
C THR A 9 4.61 -6.83 -12.09
N ARG A 10 3.83 -6.03 -12.82
CA ARG A 10 2.78 -5.18 -12.25
C ARG A 10 1.88 -5.92 -11.27
N ASP A 11 1.42 -7.12 -11.63
CA ASP A 11 0.52 -7.91 -10.78
C ASP A 11 1.20 -8.41 -9.50
N GLN A 12 2.47 -8.81 -9.59
CA GLN A 12 3.26 -9.18 -8.41
C GLN A 12 3.48 -7.99 -7.48
N ASN A 13 3.74 -6.81 -8.03
CA ASN A 13 3.85 -5.57 -7.27
C ASN A 13 2.54 -5.17 -6.59
N ILE A 14 1.41 -5.29 -7.28
CA ILE A 14 0.08 -5.06 -6.70
C ILE A 14 -0.20 -6.06 -5.56
N ALA A 15 0.14 -7.34 -5.75
CA ALA A 15 -0.02 -8.36 -4.72
C ALA A 15 0.85 -8.08 -3.49
N LEU A 16 2.11 -7.69 -3.71
CA LEU A 16 3.04 -7.28 -2.66
C LEU A 16 2.49 -6.10 -1.84
N VAL A 17 1.99 -5.07 -2.52
CA VAL A 17 1.42 -3.89 -1.85
C VAL A 17 0.17 -4.25 -1.05
N ARG A 18 -0.73 -5.08 -1.61
CA ARG A 18 -1.92 -5.55 -0.89
C ARG A 18 -1.56 -6.29 0.39
N GLN A 19 -0.57 -7.19 0.32
CA GLN A 19 -0.09 -7.92 1.48
C GLN A 19 0.50 -6.96 2.52
N PHE A 20 1.38 -6.05 2.11
CA PHE A 20 1.98 -5.05 2.99
C PHE A 20 0.90 -4.19 3.68
N VAL A 21 -0.07 -3.67 2.93
CA VAL A 21 -1.17 -2.86 3.47
C VAL A 21 -1.98 -3.66 4.48
N SER A 22 -2.32 -4.91 4.17
CA SER A 22 -3.07 -5.79 5.08
C SER A 22 -2.33 -6.01 6.40
N GLU A 23 -1.06 -6.40 6.33
CA GLU A 23 -0.26 -6.82 7.49
C GLU A 23 0.22 -5.63 8.34
N GLN A 24 0.55 -4.50 7.70
CA GLN A 24 1.23 -3.40 8.37
C GLN A 24 0.32 -2.22 8.70
N VAL A 25 -0.78 -2.04 7.98
CA VAL A 25 -1.69 -0.90 8.15
C VAL A 25 -3.05 -1.36 8.69
N LEU A 26 -3.75 -2.23 7.95
CA LEU A 26 -5.11 -2.64 8.33
C LEU A 26 -5.12 -3.42 9.65
N ALA A 27 -4.11 -4.26 9.90
CA ALA A 27 -3.94 -4.97 11.17
C ALA A 27 -3.79 -4.04 12.40
N ARG A 28 -3.49 -2.75 12.19
CA ARG A 28 -3.43 -1.73 13.26
C ARG A 28 -4.74 -0.96 13.44
N GLY A 29 -5.80 -1.39 12.76
CA GLY A 29 -7.10 -0.71 12.73
C GLY A 29 -7.09 0.57 11.89
N GLN A 30 -6.04 0.85 11.12
CA GLN A 30 -5.99 2.04 10.28
C GLN A 30 -6.67 1.79 8.94
N VAL A 31 -7.24 2.84 8.35
CA VAL A 31 -7.72 2.81 6.96
C VAL A 31 -6.58 3.20 6.04
N ALA A 32 -6.47 2.53 4.90
CA ALA A 32 -5.45 2.76 3.89
C ALA A 32 -6.11 3.05 2.54
N ASP A 33 -5.64 4.09 1.86
CA ASP A 33 -5.90 4.35 0.45
C ASP A 33 -4.56 4.43 -0.29
N TRP A 34 -4.47 3.83 -1.47
CA TRP A 34 -3.21 3.82 -2.21
C TRP A 34 -3.38 3.72 -3.71
N VAL A 35 -2.42 4.30 -4.42
CA VAL A 35 -2.35 4.33 -5.88
C VAL A 35 -1.00 3.79 -6.33
N PHE A 36 -1.01 2.98 -7.38
CA PHE A 36 0.18 2.44 -8.02
C PHE A 36 0.52 3.22 -9.30
N HIS A 37 1.77 3.67 -9.38
CA HIS A 37 2.38 4.27 -10.56
C HIS A 37 3.32 3.26 -11.21
N ASP A 38 3.09 3.00 -12.49
CA ASP A 38 3.83 2.04 -13.31
C ASP A 38 4.90 2.76 -14.15
N ASP A 39 5.72 3.57 -13.48
CA ASP A 39 6.72 4.39 -14.16
C ASP A 39 7.94 3.53 -14.54
N PRO A 40 8.38 3.52 -15.81
CA PRO A 40 9.52 2.71 -16.24
C PRO A 40 10.77 2.98 -15.40
N GLY A 41 11.30 1.94 -14.76
CA GLY A 41 12.48 2.02 -13.89
C GLY A 41 12.24 2.62 -12.50
N ASN A 42 11.01 3.04 -12.18
CA ASN A 42 10.64 3.55 -10.87
C ASN A 42 9.16 3.27 -10.51
N PRO A 43 8.71 2.00 -10.51
CA PRO A 43 7.37 1.68 -10.05
C PRO A 43 7.26 2.03 -8.57
N HIS A 44 6.17 2.69 -8.18
CA HIS A 44 6.00 3.14 -6.79
C HIS A 44 4.52 3.28 -6.43
N ILE A 45 4.25 3.35 -5.12
CA ILE A 45 2.93 3.72 -4.61
C ILE A 45 2.93 5.03 -3.84
N HIS A 46 1.78 5.69 -3.89
CA HIS A 46 1.36 6.64 -2.86
C HIS A 46 0.41 5.91 -1.93
N LEU A 47 0.73 5.89 -0.63
CA LEU A 47 -0.09 5.28 0.41
C LEU A 47 -0.47 6.38 1.40
N MET A 48 -1.77 6.64 1.53
CA MET A 48 -2.36 7.50 2.54
C MET A 48 -3.02 6.62 3.59
N THR A 49 -2.81 6.97 4.87
CA THR A 49 -3.42 6.25 5.99
C THR A 49 -4.11 7.22 6.92
N THR A 50 -5.09 6.73 7.67
CA THR A 50 -5.64 7.50 8.79
C THR A 50 -4.61 7.61 9.92
N LEU A 51 -4.54 8.78 10.54
CA LEU A 51 -3.66 9.00 11.71
C LEU A 51 -4.18 8.29 12.96
N ARG A 52 -5.49 8.01 13.02
CA ARG A 52 -6.15 7.33 14.11
C ARG A 52 -6.72 5.99 13.61
N PRO A 53 -6.67 4.93 14.43
CA PRO A 53 -7.39 3.71 14.14
C PRO A 53 -8.89 3.96 14.10
N LEU A 54 -9.61 3.19 13.29
CA LEU A 54 -11.05 3.08 13.32
C LEU A 54 -11.43 2.19 14.52
N THR A 55 -12.31 2.67 15.38
CA THR A 55 -12.81 1.93 16.55
C THR A 55 -14.29 1.60 16.37
N GLU A 56 -14.87 0.83 17.29
CA GLU A 56 -16.28 0.41 17.24
C GLU A 56 -17.27 1.59 17.27
N ASP A 57 -16.84 2.75 17.79
CA ASP A 57 -17.65 3.96 17.91
C ASP A 57 -17.68 4.82 16.63
N GLY A 58 -16.92 4.42 15.59
CA GLY A 58 -16.73 5.19 14.35
C GLY A 58 -15.63 6.24 14.45
#